data_AF-A0AAQ1MFF0-F1
#
_entry.id   AF-A0AAQ1MFF0-F1
#
_cell.length_a   1.000
_cell.length_b   1.000
_cell.length_c   1.000
_cell.angle_alpha   90.00
_cell.angle_beta   90.00
_cell.angle_gamma   90.00
#
_symmetry.space_group_name_H-M   'P 1'
#
loop_
_entity.id
_entity.type
_entity.pdbx_description
1 polymer ?
#
loop_
_entity_poly.entity_id
_entity_poly.type
_entity_poly.pdbx_seq_one_letter_code
_entity_poly.pdbx_strand_id
1 'polypeptide(L)'
;MKYRLTKNTRTFGECILHQIEALKNFGKIKKGDLGGWIEAANNLSQDGLCWVYGDAQVYGDAQVYGDAQVYGDVRVYGRRDMLACGPIGSRGSYTTMYKSKTGVIVSCGCFLGNLDQFEMAVRRTHGGTIYGQEYMALIALARVRFGGGDDAPTIAN
;
A
#
# COMPACT_ATOMS: atom_id res chain seq x y z
N MET A 1 -10.12 -16.19 10.34
CA MET A 1 -10.45 -15.21 9.29
C MET A 1 -10.39 -13.80 9.88
N LYS A 2 -9.69 -12.87 9.22
CA LYS A 2 -9.46 -11.48 9.64
C LYS A 2 -10.58 -10.54 9.17
N TYR A 3 -11.07 -10.73 7.94
CA TYR A 3 -12.13 -9.89 7.36
C TYR A 3 -13.02 -10.70 6.39
N ARG A 4 -14.17 -10.13 6.02
CA ARG A 4 -15.04 -10.64 4.94
C ARG A 4 -15.27 -9.59 3.86
N LEU A 5 -15.61 -10.06 2.66
CA LEU A 5 -16.25 -9.23 1.63
C LEU A 5 -17.72 -9.03 2.01
N THR A 6 -18.20 -7.79 1.98
CA THR A 6 -19.60 -7.49 2.26
C THR A 6 -20.45 -7.59 1.00
N LYS A 7 -21.78 -7.47 1.16
CA LYS A 7 -22.73 -7.33 0.05
C LYS A 7 -22.71 -5.92 -0.56
N ASN A 8 -22.06 -4.95 0.08
CA ASN A 8 -21.91 -3.61 -0.46
C ASN A 8 -20.86 -3.66 -1.58
N THR A 9 -21.30 -3.36 -2.79
CA THR A 9 -20.48 -3.50 -4.00
C THR A 9 -20.46 -2.21 -4.81
N ARG A 10 -19.38 -1.99 -5.56
CA ARG A 10 -19.24 -0.94 -6.55
C ARG A 10 -18.66 -1.52 -7.82
N THR A 11 -19.18 -1.10 -8.97
CA THR A 11 -18.61 -1.46 -10.27
C THR A 11 -17.54 -0.45 -10.64
N PHE A 12 -16.37 -0.94 -11.05
CA PHE A 12 -15.29 -0.14 -11.59
C PHE A 12 -14.75 -0.79 -12.86
N GLY A 13 -15.07 -0.21 -14.01
CA GLY A 13 -14.85 -0.88 -15.29
C GLY A 13 -15.64 -2.18 -15.35
N GLU A 14 -14.94 -3.29 -15.62
CA GLU A 14 -15.51 -4.65 -15.62
C GLU A 14 -15.41 -5.36 -14.26
N CYS A 15 -14.70 -4.76 -13.29
CA CYS A 15 -14.50 -5.35 -11.98
C CYS A 15 -15.64 -4.99 -11.03
N ILE A 16 -16.04 -5.95 -10.20
CA ILE A 16 -16.94 -5.74 -9.07
C ILE A 16 -16.08 -5.71 -7.80
N LEU A 17 -16.11 -4.58 -7.10
CA LEU A 17 -15.39 -4.43 -5.83
C LEU A 17 -16.36 -4.57 -4.67
N HIS A 18 -15.92 -5.29 -3.64
CA HIS A 18 -16.64 -5.49 -2.40
C HIS A 18 -16.00 -4.66 -1.29
N GLN A 19 -16.82 -3.96 -0.51
CA GLN A 19 -16.31 -3.32 0.70
C GLN A 19 -15.92 -4.40 1.70
N ILE A 20 -14.77 -4.24 2.36
CA ILE A 20 -14.31 -5.16 3.40
C ILE A 20 -14.84 -4.78 4.78
N GLU A 21 -15.09 -5.80 5.61
CA GLU A 21 -15.46 -5.63 7.01
C GLU A 21 -14.59 -6.50 7.91
N ALA A 22 -14.04 -5.92 8.97
CA ALA A 22 -13.22 -6.62 9.94
C ALA A 22 -14.04 -7.59 10.80
N LEU A 23 -13.54 -8.81 10.98
CA LEU A 23 -14.21 -9.86 11.77
C LEU A 23 -13.65 -10.00 13.19
N LYS A 24 -12.50 -9.39 13.47
CA LYS A 24 -11.82 -9.39 14.77
C LYS A 24 -11.02 -8.09 14.96
N ASN A 25 -10.56 -7.84 16.17
CA ASN A 25 -9.65 -6.73 16.46
C ASN A 25 -8.22 -7.10 16.02
N PHE A 26 -7.49 -6.17 15.38
CA PHE A 26 -6.07 -6.31 15.04
C PHE A 26 -5.46 -4.94 14.73
N GLY A 27 -4.25 -4.68 15.25
CA GLY A 27 -3.62 -3.36 15.10
C GLY A 27 -4.54 -2.25 15.62
N LYS A 28 -4.91 -1.31 14.74
CA LYS A 28 -5.85 -0.22 15.04
C LYS A 28 -7.30 -0.53 14.65
N ILE A 29 -7.56 -1.67 14.02
CA ILE A 29 -8.86 -2.07 13.48
C ILE A 29 -9.66 -2.84 14.53
N LYS A 30 -10.94 -2.50 14.66
CA LYS A 30 -11.90 -3.18 15.54
C LYS A 30 -12.85 -4.05 14.71
N LYS A 31 -13.36 -5.12 15.33
CA LYS A 31 -14.40 -5.96 14.74
C LYS A 31 -15.61 -5.09 14.35
N GLY A 32 -16.07 -5.25 13.12
CA GLY A 32 -17.16 -4.49 12.51
C GLY A 32 -16.71 -3.23 11.76
N ASP A 33 -15.44 -2.83 11.86
CA ASP A 33 -14.93 -1.69 11.09
C ASP A 33 -15.01 -1.99 9.59
N LEU A 34 -15.56 -1.05 8.84
CA LEU A 34 -15.54 -1.06 7.38
C LEU A 34 -14.20 -0.49 6.87
N GLY A 35 -13.65 -1.14 5.86
CA GLY A 35 -12.49 -0.67 5.13
C GLY A 35 -12.84 -0.19 3.72
N GLY A 36 -11.82 -0.21 2.86
CA GLY A 36 -11.97 0.05 1.43
C GLY A 36 -12.48 -1.15 0.65
N TRP A 37 -12.12 -1.17 -0.62
CA TRP A 37 -12.78 -1.95 -1.64
C TRP A 37 -11.78 -2.91 -2.28
N ILE A 38 -12.12 -4.20 -2.32
CA ILE A 38 -11.31 -5.20 -3.01
C ILE A 38 -12.13 -6.05 -3.95
N GLU A 39 -11.54 -6.49 -5.05
CA GLU A 39 -12.22 -7.35 -6.02
C GLU A 39 -12.41 -8.77 -5.48
N ALA A 40 -11.34 -9.36 -4.96
CA ALA A 40 -11.32 -10.74 -4.49
C ALA A 40 -10.56 -10.89 -3.17
N ALA A 41 -10.80 -12.02 -2.49
CA ALA A 41 -10.19 -12.30 -1.19
C ALA A 41 -8.66 -12.46 -1.23
N ASN A 42 -8.06 -12.64 -2.41
CA ASN A 42 -6.61 -12.70 -2.59
C ASN A 42 -5.96 -11.30 -2.69
N ASN A 43 -6.72 -10.23 -2.89
CA ASN A 43 -6.18 -8.87 -2.97
C ASN A 43 -5.76 -8.31 -1.60
N LEU A 44 -6.24 -8.89 -0.50
CA LEU A 44 -5.87 -8.52 0.87
C LEU A 44 -5.58 -9.78 1.68
N SER A 45 -4.41 -9.88 2.29
CA SER A 45 -4.07 -11.06 3.08
C SER A 45 -4.99 -11.20 4.29
N GLN A 46 -5.35 -12.43 4.63
CA GLN A 46 -6.06 -12.77 5.87
C GLN A 46 -5.11 -12.78 7.09
N ASP A 47 -3.80 -12.74 6.85
CA ASP A 47 -2.75 -12.72 7.88
C ASP A 47 -2.14 -11.32 8.04
N GLY A 48 -1.30 -11.16 9.07
CA GLY A 48 -0.66 -9.89 9.40
C GLY A 48 -1.64 -8.77 9.74
N LEU A 49 -1.13 -7.53 9.79
CA LEU A 49 -1.91 -6.33 10.14
C LEU A 49 -2.33 -5.50 8.93
N CYS A 50 -2.11 -6.00 7.71
CA CYS A 50 -2.43 -5.25 6.51
C CYS A 50 -3.92 -4.91 6.39
N TRP A 51 -4.21 -3.71 5.86
CA TRP A 51 -5.57 -3.18 5.74
C TRP A 51 -5.71 -2.15 4.62
N VAL A 52 -6.90 -2.11 4.01
CA VAL A 52 -7.29 -1.11 3.01
C VAL A 52 -8.31 -0.18 3.67
N TYR A 53 -8.00 1.12 3.71
CA TYR A 53 -8.78 2.14 4.42
C TYR A 53 -9.58 3.02 3.45
N GLY A 54 -10.72 3.54 3.94
CA GLY A 54 -11.49 4.57 3.25
C GLY A 54 -12.02 4.10 1.90
N ASP A 55 -11.82 4.91 0.86
CA ASP A 55 -12.27 4.61 -0.51
C ASP A 55 -11.19 3.94 -1.39
N ALA A 56 -10.09 3.48 -0.80
CA ALA A 56 -9.02 2.83 -1.55
C ALA A 56 -9.53 1.54 -2.21
N GLN A 57 -9.13 1.33 -3.47
CA GLN A 57 -9.56 0.23 -4.32
C GLN A 57 -8.36 -0.63 -4.69
N VAL A 58 -8.42 -1.92 -4.37
CA VAL A 58 -7.37 -2.91 -4.69
C VAL A 58 -7.99 -4.06 -5.48
N TYR A 59 -7.55 -4.23 -6.72
CA TYR A 59 -8.17 -5.17 -7.66
C TYR A 59 -7.11 -5.78 -8.58
N GLY A 60 -7.53 -6.64 -9.50
CA GLY A 60 -6.65 -7.36 -10.41
C GLY A 60 -5.63 -8.19 -9.65
N ASP A 61 -4.36 -8.05 -10.04
CA ASP A 61 -3.25 -8.81 -9.48
C ASP A 61 -2.61 -8.16 -8.23
N ALA A 62 -3.10 -7.01 -7.77
CA ALA A 62 -2.55 -6.35 -6.59
C ALA A 62 -2.83 -7.14 -5.32
N GLN A 63 -1.84 -7.22 -4.43
CA GLN A 63 -1.94 -7.96 -3.16
C GLN A 63 -1.40 -7.11 -2.00
N VAL A 64 -2.26 -6.84 -1.02
CA VAL A 64 -1.91 -6.12 0.21
C VAL A 64 -1.62 -7.13 1.32
N TYR A 65 -0.37 -7.22 1.78
CA TYR A 65 0.08 -8.26 2.72
C TYR A 65 1.02 -7.71 3.81
N GLY A 66 1.40 -8.56 4.77
CA GLY A 66 2.22 -8.17 5.91
C GLY A 66 1.48 -7.17 6.78
N ASP A 67 2.11 -6.01 7.05
CA ASP A 67 1.51 -4.89 7.78
C ASP A 67 1.24 -3.69 6.86
N ALA A 68 1.08 -3.93 5.56
CA ALA A 68 0.84 -2.88 4.57
C ALA A 68 -0.48 -2.13 4.82
N GLN A 69 -0.43 -0.80 4.80
CA GLN A 69 -1.60 0.06 5.01
C GLN A 69 -1.84 0.94 3.78
N VAL A 70 -3.00 0.79 3.15
CA VAL A 70 -3.37 1.54 1.93
C VAL A 70 -4.50 2.51 2.25
N TYR A 71 -4.31 3.78 1.92
CA TYR A 71 -5.21 4.90 2.24
C TYR A 71 -5.57 5.74 1.01
N GLY A 72 -6.70 6.45 1.10
CA GLY A 72 -7.11 7.51 0.18
C GLY A 72 -7.97 7.02 -0.99
N ASP A 73 -8.35 7.93 -1.88
CA ASP A 73 -9.03 7.60 -3.16
C ASP A 73 -7.99 7.11 -4.19
N VAL A 74 -7.41 5.94 -3.93
CA VAL A 74 -6.37 5.33 -4.77
C VAL A 74 -6.86 4.04 -5.41
N ARG A 75 -6.23 3.68 -6.54
CA ARG A 75 -6.51 2.47 -7.31
C ARG A 75 -5.20 1.72 -7.50
N VAL A 76 -5.08 0.55 -6.86
CA VAL A 76 -3.92 -0.33 -6.96
C VAL A 76 -4.37 -1.60 -7.67
N TYR A 77 -3.80 -1.90 -8.84
CA TYR A 77 -4.30 -2.99 -9.69
C TYR A 77 -3.23 -4.01 -10.09
N GLY A 78 -1.98 -3.57 -10.25
CA GLY A 78 -0.86 -4.44 -10.58
C GLY A 78 -0.02 -4.82 -9.36
N ARG A 79 0.62 -6.00 -9.41
CA ARG A 79 1.62 -6.43 -8.40
C ARG A 79 2.73 -5.40 -8.20
N ARG A 80 3.08 -4.66 -9.24
CA ARG A 80 4.16 -3.65 -9.23
C ARG A 80 3.68 -2.25 -8.84
N ASP A 81 2.38 -2.05 -8.62
CA ASP A 81 1.84 -0.75 -8.20
C ASP A 81 1.98 -0.49 -6.71
N MET A 82 2.52 -1.45 -5.95
CA MET A 82 2.87 -1.26 -4.55
C MET A 82 4.21 -1.88 -4.15
N LEU A 83 4.69 -1.41 -3.02
CA LEU A 83 5.88 -1.84 -2.28
C LEU A 83 5.49 -1.88 -0.81
N ALA A 84 5.63 -3.03 -0.18
CA ALA A 84 5.54 -3.15 1.27
C ALA A 84 6.86 -3.76 1.76
N CYS A 85 7.58 -3.05 2.62
CA CYS A 85 8.88 -3.49 3.12
C CYS A 85 8.97 -3.23 4.62
N GLY A 86 9.35 -4.26 5.37
CA GLY A 86 9.52 -4.21 6.81
C GLY A 86 9.94 -5.57 7.38
N PRO A 87 10.37 -5.62 8.65
CA PRO A 87 10.54 -4.48 9.54
C PRO A 87 11.79 -3.65 9.17
N ILE A 88 11.62 -2.34 8.97
CA ILE A 88 12.73 -1.40 8.74
C ILE A 88 12.53 -0.13 9.58
N GLY A 89 13.60 0.65 9.71
CA GLY A 89 13.62 1.94 10.36
C GLY A 89 13.50 1.86 11.88
N SER A 90 13.53 3.03 12.50
CA SER A 90 13.58 3.20 13.96
C SER A 90 12.41 2.55 14.73
N ARG A 91 11.29 2.28 14.05
CA ARG A 91 10.11 1.61 14.64
C ARG A 91 10.07 0.11 14.40
N GLY A 92 11.00 -0.43 13.60
CA GLY A 92 10.98 -1.84 13.18
C GLY A 92 9.66 -2.26 12.56
N SER A 93 9.11 -1.44 11.65
CA SER A 93 7.75 -1.63 11.10
C SER A 93 7.75 -1.63 9.57
N TYR A 94 6.57 -1.76 8.97
CA TYR A 94 6.41 -1.75 7.53
C TYR A 94 6.24 -0.33 6.99
N THR A 95 6.96 -0.03 5.91
CA THR A 95 6.70 1.10 5.02
C THR A 95 5.94 0.60 3.81
N THR A 96 4.80 1.22 3.52
CA THR A 96 3.96 0.92 2.36
C THR A 96 4.05 2.06 1.37
N MET A 97 4.37 1.78 0.12
CA MET A 97 4.37 2.74 -0.98
C MET A 97 3.50 2.22 -2.11
N TYR A 98 2.65 3.05 -2.68
CA TYR A 98 1.75 2.63 -3.76
C TYR A 98 1.46 3.77 -4.72
N LYS A 99 1.21 3.43 -6.00
CA LYS A 99 0.84 4.41 -7.02
C LYS A 99 -0.53 5.01 -6.73
N SER A 100 -0.67 6.27 -7.09
CA SER A 100 -1.91 7.03 -7.15
C SER A 100 -1.98 7.80 -8.46
N LYS A 101 -3.10 8.49 -8.71
CA LYS A 101 -3.26 9.36 -9.90
C LYS A 101 -2.23 10.50 -9.95
N THR A 102 -1.67 10.91 -8.81
CA THR A 102 -0.80 12.08 -8.68
C THR A 102 0.66 11.72 -8.34
N GLY A 103 1.00 10.43 -8.31
CA GLY A 103 2.37 9.97 -8.05
C GLY A 103 2.39 8.79 -7.07
N VAL A 104 3.39 8.76 -6.20
CA VAL A 104 3.56 7.70 -5.20
C VAL A 104 3.14 8.21 -3.84
N ILE A 105 2.26 7.46 -3.17
CA ILE A 105 1.91 7.68 -1.77
C ILE A 105 2.77 6.77 -0.90
N VAL A 106 3.28 7.30 0.21
CA VAL A 106 4.02 6.58 1.24
C VAL A 106 3.24 6.63 2.55
N SER A 107 2.98 5.46 3.12
CA SER A 107 2.48 5.27 4.47
C SER A 107 3.57 4.61 5.32
N CYS A 108 4.02 5.30 6.36
CA CYS A 108 5.06 4.83 7.27
C CYS A 108 4.79 5.32 8.69
N GLY A 109 4.12 4.50 9.50
CA GLY A 109 3.79 4.84 10.88
C GLY A 109 2.82 6.02 10.99
N CYS A 110 3.32 7.19 11.40
CA CYS A 110 2.51 8.42 11.46
C CYS A 110 2.66 9.30 10.20
N PHE A 111 3.56 8.92 9.30
CA PHE A 111 3.75 9.61 8.03
C PHE A 111 2.76 9.08 7.00
N LEU A 112 2.04 10.00 6.36
CA LEU A 112 1.28 9.77 5.13
C LEU A 112 1.54 10.96 4.21
N GLY A 113 2.11 10.72 3.04
CA GLY A 113 2.52 11.78 2.12
C GLY A 113 3.11 11.23 0.83
N ASN A 114 3.73 12.08 0.03
CA ASN A 114 4.41 11.64 -1.19
C ASN A 114 5.88 11.22 -0.93
N LEU A 115 6.53 10.67 -1.97
CA LEU A 115 7.89 10.13 -1.86
C LEU A 115 8.95 11.20 -1.50
N ASP A 116 8.84 12.42 -2.05
CA ASP A 116 9.80 13.50 -1.78
C ASP A 116 9.63 14.06 -0.36
N GLN A 117 8.38 14.20 0.10
CA GLN A 117 8.06 14.55 1.49
C GLN A 117 8.60 13.50 2.46
N PHE A 118 8.52 12.22 2.11
CA PHE A 118 9.05 11.14 2.92
C PHE A 118 10.58 11.22 3.00
N GLU A 119 11.25 11.42 1.87
CA GLU A 119 12.70 11.60 1.83
C GLU A 119 13.16 12.79 2.69
N MET A 120 12.48 13.94 2.57
CA MET A 120 12.78 15.11 3.40
C MET A 120 12.60 14.82 4.89
N ALA A 121 11.53 14.11 5.26
CA ALA A 121 11.28 13.71 6.64
C ALA A 121 12.39 12.79 7.17
N VAL A 122 12.78 11.77 6.40
CA VAL A 122 13.85 10.81 6.75
C VAL A 122 15.18 11.53 6.94
N ARG A 123 15.57 12.41 6.02
CA ARG A 123 16.82 13.18 6.13
C ARG A 123 16.83 14.05 7.39
N ARG A 124 15.69 14.69 7.71
CA ARG A 124 15.55 15.56 8.89
C ARG A 124 15.63 14.79 10.21
N THR A 125 15.03 13.61 10.31
CA THR A 125 14.88 12.90 11.59
C THR A 125 15.86 11.76 11.79
N HIS A 126 16.38 11.18 10.71
CA HIS A 126 17.21 9.96 10.71
C HIS A 126 18.48 10.10 9.86
N GLY A 127 18.84 11.31 9.43
CA GLY A 127 20.07 11.58 8.69
C GLY A 127 21.31 11.04 9.42
N GLY A 128 22.18 10.33 8.70
CA GLY A 128 23.41 9.73 9.25
C GLY A 128 23.21 8.47 10.10
N THR A 129 21.98 7.99 10.29
CA THR A 129 21.70 6.75 11.03
C THR A 129 21.50 5.55 10.10
N ILE A 130 21.64 4.33 10.63
CA ILE A 130 21.30 3.10 9.89
C ILE A 130 19.84 3.08 9.43
N TYR A 131 18.91 3.60 10.24
CA TYR A 131 17.50 3.72 9.88
C TYR A 131 17.28 4.64 8.68
N GLY A 132 18.02 5.75 8.64
CA GLY A 132 18.04 6.64 7.48
C GLY A 132 18.49 5.91 6.23
N GLN A 133 19.56 5.11 6.32
CA GLN A 133 20.07 4.32 5.18
C GLN A 133 19.04 3.29 4.69
N GLU A 134 18.37 2.57 5.59
CA GLU A 134 17.29 1.62 5.23
C GLU A 134 16.15 2.32 4.48
N TYR A 135 15.66 3.44 5.01
CA TYR A 135 14.59 4.22 4.36
C TYR A 135 15.05 4.77 3.00
N MET A 136 16.28 5.28 2.89
CA MET A 136 16.82 5.79 1.63
C MET A 136 16.99 4.68 0.59
N ALA A 137 17.38 3.47 0.98
CA ALA A 137 17.43 2.32 0.09
C ALA A 137 16.04 1.96 -0.44
N LEU A 138 15.02 1.96 0.43
CA LEU A 138 13.63 1.74 0.02
C LEU A 138 13.12 2.86 -0.91
N ILE A 139 13.44 4.12 -0.63
CA ILE A 139 13.10 5.26 -1.49
C ILE A 139 13.75 5.09 -2.87
N ALA A 140 15.03 4.70 -2.94
CA ALA A 140 15.72 4.44 -4.20
C ALA A 140 15.02 3.32 -5.01
N LEU A 141 14.68 2.21 -4.37
CA LEU A 141 13.91 1.13 -5.00
C LEU A 141 12.54 1.62 -5.50
N ALA A 142 11.86 2.45 -4.73
CA ALA A 142 10.58 3.02 -5.13
C ALA A 142 10.71 3.95 -6.35
N ARG A 143 11.77 4.76 -6.42
CA ARG A 143 12.06 5.59 -7.60
C ARG A 143 12.27 4.72 -8.85
N VAL A 144 13.04 3.63 -8.75
CA VAL A 144 13.21 2.68 -9.86
C VAL A 144 11.90 1.99 -10.23
N ARG A 145 11.10 1.55 -9.25
CA ARG A 145 9.85 0.82 -9.49
C ARG A 145 8.76 1.69 -10.11
N PHE A 146 8.63 2.93 -9.65
CA PHE A 146 7.52 3.81 -9.98
C PHE A 146 7.87 4.91 -10.99
N GLY A 147 9.15 5.23 -11.17
CA GLY A 147 9.65 6.27 -12.07
C GLY A 147 10.06 5.79 -13.48
N GLY A 148 9.99 4.48 -13.75
CA GLY A 148 10.28 3.92 -15.08
C GLY A 148 9.08 3.93 -16.01
N GLY A 149 8.82 5.07 -16.65
CA GLY A 149 8.20 5.11 -17.97
C GLY A 149 9.29 5.45 -18.98
N ASP A 150 9.78 4.45 -19.72
CA ASP A 150 10.42 4.50 -21.05
C ASP A 150 11.29 3.27 -21.40
N ASP A 151 11.23 2.16 -20.65
CA ASP A 151 11.82 0.87 -21.08
C ASP A 151 10.85 -0.31 -20.89
N ALA A 152 9.63 -0.19 -21.43
CA ALA A 152 8.90 -1.39 -21.84
C ALA A 152 9.58 -1.89 -23.14
N PRO A 153 9.99 -3.18 -23.24
CA PRO A 153 10.56 -3.69 -24.48
C PRO A 153 9.57 -3.43 -25.62
N THR A 154 10.01 -2.63 -26.58
CA THR A 154 9.33 -2.45 -27.85
C THR A 154 9.26 -3.83 -28.48
N ILE A 155 8.06 -4.39 -28.60
CA ILE A 155 7.85 -5.56 -29.44
C ILE A 155 7.99 -5.03 -30.86
N ALA A 156 9.19 -5.16 -31.42
CA ALA A 156 9.40 -4.96 -32.84
C ALA A 156 8.58 -6.01 -33.59
N ASN A 157 7.77 -5.55 -34.55
CA ASN A 157 7.07 -6.40 -35.51
C ASN A 157 8.06 -7.22 -36.35
#